data_AF-A0A7G8ILI2-F1
#
_entry.id   AF-A0A7G8ILI2-F1
#
_cell.length_a   1.000
_cell.length_b   1.000
_cell.length_c   1.000
_cell.angle_alpha   90.00
_cell.angle_beta   90.00
_cell.angle_gamma   90.00
#
_symmetry.space_group_name_H-M   'P 1'
#
loop_
_entity.id
_entity.type
_entity.pdbx_description
1 polymer ?
#
loop_
_entity_poly.entity_id
_entity_poly.type
_entity_poly.pdbx_seq_one_letter_code
_entity_poly.pdbx_strand_id
1 'polypeptide(L)'
;MSAAAGIALLTLIAQMESAGQTRVLLFDDCPAGLEGFYAPSRNRIGLCRNNHNSDAALTSTLLHEAMHRLQHCRQPELAAQLDVEQRVDALEEEARALQRWSDQDPNTAAAWMRQRLKEQCSDRPRKLSKASLE
;
A
#
# COMPACT_ATOMS: atom_id res chain seq x y z
N MET A 1 -9.25 -7.99 22.94
CA MET A 1 -9.53 -7.57 21.55
C MET A 1 -10.79 -8.30 21.09
N SER A 2 -11.80 -7.60 20.59
CA SER A 2 -13.07 -8.21 20.18
C SER A 2 -12.89 -8.98 18.87
N ALA A 3 -13.41 -10.20 18.76
CA ALA A 3 -13.29 -11.05 17.56
C ALA A 3 -13.79 -10.36 16.27
N ALA A 4 -14.70 -9.39 16.39
CA ALA A 4 -15.21 -8.61 15.27
C ALA A 4 -14.16 -7.66 14.65
N ALA A 5 -13.24 -7.10 15.45
CA ALA A 5 -12.20 -6.19 14.97
C ALA A 5 -11.16 -6.93 14.10
N GLY A 6 -10.77 -8.15 14.52
CA GLY A 6 -9.84 -8.98 13.75
C GLY A 6 -10.41 -9.44 12.40
N ILE A 7 -11.72 -9.69 12.32
CA ILE A 7 -12.38 -10.06 11.05
C ILE A 7 -12.39 -8.88 10.07
N ALA A 8 -12.58 -7.66 10.56
CA ALA A 8 -12.57 -6.46 9.71
C ALA A 8 -11.21 -6.24 9.05
N LEU A 9 -10.11 -6.35 9.81
CA LEU A 9 -8.76 -6.22 9.28
C LEU A 9 -8.43 -7.30 8.25
N LEU A 10 -8.75 -8.57 8.52
CA LEU A 10 -8.52 -9.66 7.56
C LEU A 10 -9.31 -9.48 6.27
N THR A 11 -10.55 -8.99 6.37
CA THR A 11 -11.39 -8.68 5.21
C THR A 11 -10.77 -7.56 4.38
N LEU A 12 -10.29 -6.50 5.03
CA LEU A 12 -9.62 -5.40 4.35
C LEU A 12 -8.33 -5.85 3.66
N ILE A 13 -7.51 -6.67 4.34
CA ILE A 13 -6.30 -7.26 3.76
C ILE A 13 -6.64 -7.98 2.45
N ALA A 14 -7.61 -8.89 2.47
CA ALA A 14 -7.99 -9.64 1.28
C ALA A 14 -8.47 -8.72 0.13
N GLN A 15 -9.17 -7.64 0.46
CA GLN A 15 -9.61 -6.64 -0.51
C GLN A 15 -8.43 -5.89 -1.13
N MET A 16 -7.43 -5.50 -0.33
CA MET A 16 -6.22 -4.82 -0.80
C MET A 16 -5.35 -5.73 -1.65
N GLU A 17 -5.18 -7.00 -1.25
CA GLU A 17 -4.47 -8.00 -2.04
C GLU A 17 -5.11 -8.18 -3.41
N SER A 18 -6.43 -8.34 -3.45
CA SER A 18 -7.20 -8.49 -4.68
C SER A 18 -7.09 -7.26 -5.59
N ALA A 19 -7.30 -6.06 -5.04
CA ALA A 19 -7.31 -4.83 -5.82
C ALA A 19 -5.92 -4.42 -6.31
N GLY A 20 -4.89 -4.56 -5.47
CA GLY A 20 -3.51 -4.18 -5.77
C GLY A 20 -2.71 -5.26 -6.49
N GLN A 21 -3.30 -6.46 -6.67
CA GLN A 21 -2.60 -7.66 -7.11
C GLN A 21 -1.30 -7.87 -6.31
N THR A 22 -1.38 -7.67 -5.00
CA THR A 22 -0.25 -7.69 -4.06
C THR A 22 -0.52 -8.72 -2.97
N ARG A 23 0.51 -9.08 -2.19
CA ARG A 23 0.35 -9.96 -1.03
C ARG A 23 0.66 -9.20 0.25
N VAL A 24 -0.18 -9.34 1.27
CA VAL A 24 0.02 -8.76 2.60
C VAL A 24 0.48 -9.86 3.56
N LEU A 25 1.51 -9.57 4.34
CA LEU A 25 2.06 -10.47 5.36
C LEU A 25 2.08 -9.77 6.71
N LEU A 26 1.65 -10.50 7.75
CA LEU A 26 1.76 -10.06 9.15
C LEU A 26 3.02 -10.67 9.75
N PHE A 27 3.86 -9.83 10.33
CA PHE A 27 5.09 -10.21 11.02
C PHE A 27 4.96 -9.92 12.52
N ASP A 28 5.53 -10.78 13.35
CA ASP A 28 5.50 -10.67 14.81
C ASP A 28 6.89 -10.43 15.42
N ASP A 29 7.93 -10.35 14.60
CA ASP A 29 9.34 -10.24 14.98
C ASP A 29 10.06 -9.09 14.26
N CYS A 30 9.39 -7.96 14.08
CA CYS A 30 10.00 -6.78 13.46
C CYS A 30 10.90 -5.99 14.42
N PRO A 31 11.94 -5.29 13.89
CA PRO A 31 12.71 -4.31 14.66
C PRO A 31 11.81 -3.20 15.23
N ALA A 32 12.17 -2.68 16.40
CA ALA A 32 11.42 -1.58 17.02
C ALA A 32 11.37 -0.35 16.10
N GLY A 33 10.19 0.25 15.98
CA GLY A 33 9.96 1.44 15.14
C GLY A 33 9.64 1.15 13.68
N LEU A 34 9.71 -0.11 13.22
CA LEU A 34 9.23 -0.50 11.89
C LEU A 34 7.75 -0.89 11.96
N GLU A 35 6.85 -0.04 11.50
CA GLU A 35 5.41 -0.31 11.54
C GLU A 35 4.93 -1.18 10.37
N GLY A 36 5.52 -0.99 9.19
CA GLY A 36 5.19 -1.69 7.95
C GLY A 36 6.19 -1.37 6.86
N PHE A 37 6.04 -2.02 5.70
CA PHE A 37 6.80 -1.71 4.49
C PHE A 37 6.13 -2.26 3.24
N TYR A 38 6.29 -1.57 2.11
CA TYR A 38 6.10 -2.12 0.78
C TYR A 38 7.44 -2.54 0.17
N ALA A 39 7.54 -3.79 -0.30
CA ALA A 39 8.70 -4.34 -0.99
C ALA A 39 8.41 -4.50 -2.49
N PRO A 40 8.80 -3.55 -3.36
CA PRO A 40 8.43 -3.56 -4.77
C PRO A 40 8.93 -4.79 -5.53
N SER A 41 10.17 -5.22 -5.28
CA SER A 41 10.82 -6.35 -5.96
C SER A 41 10.10 -7.69 -5.78
N ARG A 42 9.27 -7.80 -4.73
CA ARG A 42 8.48 -9.01 -4.44
C ARG A 42 6.98 -8.77 -4.55
N ASN A 43 6.58 -7.51 -4.78
CA ASN A 43 5.21 -7.03 -4.72
C ASN A 43 4.48 -7.50 -3.45
N ARG A 44 5.02 -7.11 -2.29
CA ARG A 44 4.50 -7.50 -0.97
C ARG A 44 4.40 -6.31 -0.04
N ILE A 45 3.35 -6.29 0.76
CA ILE A 45 3.19 -5.41 1.91
C ILE A 45 3.48 -6.24 3.16
N GLY A 46 4.35 -5.74 4.03
CA GLY A 46 4.58 -6.26 5.37
C GLY A 46 3.97 -5.36 6.42
N LEU A 47 3.31 -5.94 7.41
CA LEU A 47 2.76 -5.26 8.58
C LEU A 47 3.40 -5.85 9.84
N CYS A 48 4.00 -5.00 10.66
CA CYS A 48 4.75 -5.42 11.85
C CYS A 48 3.86 -5.37 13.09
N ARG A 49 3.04 -6.41 13.27
CA ARG A 49 2.02 -6.49 14.32
C ARG A 49 2.58 -6.32 15.72
N ASN A 50 3.82 -6.75 15.98
CA ASN A 50 4.48 -6.56 17.28
C ASN A 50 4.79 -5.09 17.63
N ASN A 51 4.74 -4.19 16.65
CA ASN A 51 4.92 -2.75 16.84
C ASN A 51 3.59 -1.98 16.83
N HIS A 52 2.45 -2.68 16.73
CA HIS A 52 1.11 -2.08 16.74
C HIS A 52 0.34 -2.45 18.01
N ASN A 53 -0.45 -1.51 18.52
CA ASN A 53 -1.27 -1.73 19.72
C ASN A 53 -2.75 -2.01 19.40
N SER A 54 -3.15 -1.97 18.12
CA SER A 54 -4.54 -2.12 17.69
C SER A 54 -4.69 -2.48 16.20
N ASP A 55 -5.84 -3.06 15.84
CA ASP A 55 -6.21 -3.34 14.44
C ASP A 55 -6.42 -2.05 13.62
N ALA A 56 -6.78 -0.95 14.29
CA ALA A 56 -6.91 0.36 13.66
C ALA A 56 -5.55 0.89 13.22
N ALA A 57 -4.52 0.78 14.07
CA ALA A 57 -3.15 1.12 13.70
C ALA A 57 -2.64 0.26 12.54
N LEU A 58 -2.88 -1.06 12.58
CA LEU A 58 -2.57 -1.96 11.47
C LEU A 58 -3.29 -1.59 10.17
N THR A 59 -4.55 -1.17 10.26
CA THR A 59 -5.34 -0.69 9.11
C THR A 59 -4.71 0.57 8.52
N SER A 60 -4.35 1.53 9.37
CA SER A 60 -3.72 2.78 8.96
C SER A 60 -2.39 2.53 8.23
N THR A 61 -1.53 1.68 8.80
CA THR A 61 -0.27 1.24 8.16
C THR A 61 -0.53 0.47 6.87
N LEU A 62 -1.52 -0.43 6.81
CA LEU A 62 -1.88 -1.12 5.57
C LEU A 62 -2.22 -0.15 4.45
N LEU A 63 -2.99 0.91 4.74
CA LEU A 63 -3.34 1.91 3.74
C LEU A 63 -2.13 2.76 3.32
N HIS A 64 -1.23 3.09 4.25
CA HIS A 64 0.05 3.73 3.97
C HIS A 64 0.88 2.90 2.98
N GLU A 65 1.14 1.62 3.29
CA GLU A 65 1.92 0.75 2.40
C GLU A 65 1.21 0.43 1.08
N ALA A 66 -0.13 0.40 1.09
CA ALA A 66 -0.93 0.28 -0.13
C ALA A 66 -0.78 1.51 -1.04
N MET A 67 -0.55 2.71 -0.49
CA MET A 67 -0.21 3.88 -1.29
C MET A 67 1.12 3.68 -2.01
N HIS A 68 2.15 3.14 -1.35
CA HIS A 68 3.41 2.82 -2.03
C HIS A 68 3.23 1.79 -3.15
N ARG A 69 2.37 0.79 -2.95
CA ARG A 69 1.98 -0.12 -4.04
C ARG A 69 1.36 0.64 -5.21
N LEU A 70 0.40 1.53 -4.93
CA LEU A 70 -0.29 2.33 -5.94
C LEU A 70 0.67 3.24 -6.72
N GLN A 71 1.56 3.93 -6.01
CA GLN A 71 2.63 4.77 -6.58
C GLN A 71 3.52 3.95 -7.52
N HIS A 72 3.93 2.74 -7.11
CA HIS A 72 4.70 1.84 -7.94
C HIS A 72 3.97 1.42 -9.23
N CYS A 73 2.66 1.21 -9.17
CA CYS A 73 1.84 0.91 -10.37
C CYS A 73 1.73 2.11 -11.33
N ARG A 74 1.60 3.33 -10.80
CA ARG A 74 1.55 4.56 -11.60
C ARG A 74 2.86 4.79 -12.35
N GLN A 75 3.97 4.48 -11.69
CA GLN A 75 5.29 4.97 -12.04
C GLN A 75 6.38 3.90 -11.81
N PRO A 76 6.41 2.81 -12.62
CA PRO A 76 7.39 1.74 -12.43
C PRO A 76 8.84 2.14 -12.79
N GLU A 77 9.03 3.08 -13.72
CA GLU A 77 10.36 3.55 -14.18
C GLU A 77 11.03 4.56 -13.23
N LEU A 78 10.35 4.90 -12.13
CA LEU A 78 10.71 6.02 -11.25
C LEU A 78 11.97 5.80 -10.41
N ALA A 79 12.42 4.56 -10.29
CA ALA A 79 13.64 4.18 -9.56
C ALA A 79 14.95 4.65 -10.23
N ALA A 80 14.91 5.20 -11.45
CA ALA A 80 16.10 5.44 -12.27
C ALA A 80 16.51 6.92 -12.49
N GLN A 81 15.83 7.91 -11.90
CA GLN A 81 16.10 9.33 -12.25
C GLN A 81 16.46 10.20 -11.04
N LEU A 82 17.58 10.91 -11.21
CA LEU A 82 18.33 11.75 -10.27
C LEU A 82 17.53 12.96 -9.78
N ASP A 83 16.64 12.74 -8.82
CA ASP A 83 16.36 13.60 -7.66
C ASP A 83 15.58 12.77 -6.62
N VAL A 84 16.19 11.65 -6.21
CA VAL A 84 15.50 10.55 -5.52
C VAL A 84 14.93 11.01 -4.18
N GLU A 85 15.60 11.91 -3.46
CA GLU A 85 15.21 12.32 -2.11
C GLU A 85 13.93 13.16 -2.09
N GLN A 86 13.87 14.26 -2.85
CA GLN A 86 12.66 15.12 -2.89
C GLN A 86 11.42 14.36 -3.37
N ARG A 87 11.64 13.38 -4.25
CA ARG A 87 10.57 12.52 -4.77
C ARG A 87 10.12 11.50 -3.74
N VAL A 88 11.06 10.90 -3.00
CA VAL A 88 10.73 10.03 -1.87
C VAL A 88 9.93 10.80 -0.83
N ASP A 89 10.34 12.02 -0.47
CA ASP A 89 9.59 12.86 0.48
C ASP A 89 8.17 13.16 0.01
N ALA A 90 7.98 13.47 -1.27
CA ALA A 90 6.65 13.71 -1.84
C ALA A 90 5.77 12.46 -1.85
N LEU A 91 6.34 11.29 -2.17
CA LEU A 91 5.64 10.01 -2.12
C LEU A 91 5.26 9.63 -0.68
N GLU A 92 6.15 9.92 0.27
CA GLU A 92 5.91 9.66 1.68
C GLU A 92 4.86 10.60 2.26
N GLU A 93 4.84 11.86 1.84
CA GLU A 93 3.80 12.80 2.25
C GLU A 93 2.43 12.40 1.69
N GLU A 94 2.35 11.87 0.46
CA GLU A 94 1.09 11.32 -0.09
C GLU A 94 0.60 10.12 0.74
N ALA A 95 1.52 9.22 1.14
CA ALA A 95 1.18 8.07 1.98
C ALA A 95 0.74 8.50 3.39
N ARG A 96 1.43 9.46 4.01
CA ARG A 96 1.06 10.04 5.31
C ARG A 96 -0.26 10.79 5.26
N ALA A 97 -0.58 11.47 4.17
CA ALA A 97 -1.87 12.14 4.00
C ALA A 97 -3.02 11.12 4.02
N LEU A 98 -2.83 9.97 3.36
CA LEU A 98 -3.79 8.87 3.43
C LEU A 98 -3.86 8.27 4.84
N GLN A 99 -2.72 8.08 5.52
CA GLN A 99 -2.68 7.59 6.89
C GLN A 99 -3.51 8.49 7.83
N ARG A 100 -3.28 9.81 7.79
CA ARG A 100 -4.05 10.79 8.58
C ARG A 100 -5.54 10.78 8.25
N TRP A 101 -5.90 10.56 6.99
CA TRP A 101 -7.30 10.42 6.60
C TRP A 101 -7.90 9.11 7.14
N SER A 102 -7.17 8.01 7.06
CA SER A 102 -7.58 6.70 7.60
C SER A 102 -7.80 6.74 9.12
N ASP A 103 -7.00 7.51 9.86
CA ASP A 103 -7.17 7.66 11.30
C ASP A 103 -8.50 8.35 11.66
N GLN A 104 -9.08 9.13 10.73
CA GLN A 104 -10.35 9.85 10.92
C GLN A 104 -11.55 9.08 10.33
N ASP A 105 -11.39 8.52 9.13
CA ASP A 105 -12.44 7.78 8.41
C ASP A 105 -11.84 6.57 7.67
N PRO A 106 -11.58 5.47 8.41
CA PRO A 106 -10.88 4.31 7.85
C PRO A 106 -11.68 3.62 6.74
N ASN A 107 -13.01 3.65 6.81
CA ASN A 107 -13.86 2.97 5.84
C ASN A 107 -13.83 3.69 4.48
N THR A 108 -13.93 5.02 4.48
CA THR A 108 -13.89 5.78 3.22
C THR A 108 -12.48 5.78 2.63
N ALA A 109 -11.44 5.92 3.46
CA ALA A 109 -10.05 5.82 3.02
C ALA A 109 -9.74 4.45 2.39
N ALA A 110 -10.17 3.36 3.03
CA ALA A 110 -10.03 2.00 2.50
C ALA A 110 -10.80 1.81 1.18
N ALA A 111 -12.04 2.29 1.10
CA ALA A 111 -12.84 2.19 -0.12
C ALA A 111 -12.17 2.90 -1.29
N TRP A 112 -11.65 4.11 -1.06
CA TRP A 112 -10.90 4.89 -2.04
C TRP A 112 -9.63 4.19 -2.49
N MET A 113 -8.81 3.70 -1.53
CA MET A 113 -7.55 3.02 -1.84
C MET A 113 -7.79 1.78 -2.68
N ARG A 114 -8.75 0.94 -2.29
CA ARG A 114 -9.14 -0.26 -3.04
C ARG A 114 -9.54 0.09 -4.48
N GLN A 115 -10.33 1.15 -4.66
CA GLN A 115 -10.73 1.58 -6.00
C GLN A 115 -9.52 2.03 -6.83
N ARG A 116 -8.60 2.82 -6.27
CA ARG A 116 -7.41 3.29 -6.98
C ARG A 116 -6.45 2.17 -7.35
N LEU A 117 -6.20 1.25 -6.43
CA LEU A 117 -5.43 0.03 -6.71
C LEU A 117 -6.05 -0.75 -7.86
N LYS A 118 -7.37 -0.97 -7.82
CA LYS A 118 -8.06 -1.65 -8.92
C LYS A 118 -7.90 -0.91 -10.24
N GLU A 119 -8.04 0.41 -10.27
CA GLU A 119 -7.93 1.21 -11.50
C GLU A 119 -6.52 1.19 -12.11
N GLN A 120 -5.48 1.14 -11.28
CA GLN A 120 -4.12 1.48 -11.71
C GLN A 120 -3.12 0.32 -11.58
N CYS A 121 -3.39 -0.66 -10.72
CA CYS A 121 -2.58 -1.86 -10.55
C CYS A 121 -3.20 -3.12 -11.19
N SER A 122 -4.46 -3.07 -11.66
CA SER A 122 -5.00 -4.17 -12.45
C SER A 122 -4.63 -3.97 -13.92
N ASP A 123 -3.70 -4.78 -14.41
CA ASP A 123 -3.34 -4.79 -15.82
C ASP A 123 -4.56 -5.11 -16.69
N ARG A 124 -5.13 -4.10 -17.36
CA ARG A 124 -5.37 -4.27 -18.80
C ARG A 124 -3.99 -4.23 -19.44
N PRO A 125 -3.66 -5.12 -20.39
CA PRO A 125 -2.37 -5.05 -21.06
C PRO A 125 -2.21 -3.63 -21.60
N ARG A 126 -1.26 -2.89 -21.04
CA ARG A 126 -0.77 -1.65 -21.64
C ARG A 126 -0.26 -2.13 -22.99
N LYS A 127 -1.02 -1.94 -24.07
CA LYS A 127 -0.54 -2.18 -25.43
C LYS A 127 0.76 -1.40 -25.49
N LEU A 128 1.89 -2.10 -25.47
CA LEU A 128 3.10 -1.61 -26.08
C LEU A 128 2.66 -1.29 -27.50
N SER A 129 2.31 -0.03 -27.75
CA SER A 129 2.09 0.46 -29.08
C SER A 129 3.37 0.12 -29.83
N LYS A 130 3.27 -0.83 -30.76
CA LYS A 130 4.22 -0.97 -31.86
C LYS A 130 4.23 0.37 -32.59
N ALA A 131 5.05 1.29 -32.12
CA ALA A 131 5.29 2.59 -32.70
C ALA A 131 6.66 3.03 -32.20
N SER A 132 7.69 2.31 -32.65
CA SER A 132 9.09 2.75 -32.75
C SER A 132 9.92 1.53 -33.17
N LEU A 133 9.91 1.27 -34.48
CA LEU A 133 10.96 0.59 -35.26
C LEU A 133 10.47 0.70 -36.71
N GLU A 134 10.52 1.93 -37.22
CA GLU A 134 10.86 2.18 -38.61
C GLU A 134 12.40 2.10 -38.73
#